data_AF-A0A1C4JD23-F1
#
_entry.id   AF-A0A1C4JD23-F1
#
_cell.length_a   1.000
_cell.length_b   1.000
_cell.length_c   1.000
_cell.angle_alpha   90.00
_cell.angle_beta   90.00
_cell.angle_gamma   90.00
#
_symmetry.space_group_name_H-M   'P 1'
#
loop_
_entity.id
_entity.type
_entity.pdbx_description
1 polymer ?
#
loop_
_entity_poly.entity_id
_entity_poly.type
_entity_poly.pdbx_seq_one_letter_code
_entity_poly.pdbx_strand_id
1 'polypeptide(L)'
;MGVGIVHDLAVGVHPAGADTWSQQEAFAHGMSVGAPPDAFNARGQDWGLPPWRPDVLAATGYAAYRGLLRGLLAHAGALRIDHVMGLFRLWWVPEGRPPTDGTYVAYDAEAMLAVLVLEAHRARTAVVGEDLGTVAPGVREALARRGVLGTSVLWFERDWEGDGRPLAPEKWRRDCLATATTHDLPSTAARLTGDHVTLRHRLGLLTRSLEEELTEDATDTAEWLALLARLRMLPEGDGDEEAAVRAVHRFLRRTPARMTGVWLPDTVGDRRPQNLPGTWDQYPNWRLPIADPEGHPVTLEEITASPRLHALMEVLRPRKPHTAPPGERRP
;
A
#
# COMPACT_ATOMS: atom_id res chain seq x y z
N MET A 1 5.36 20.76 7.57
CA MET A 1 4.65 19.65 6.88
C MET A 1 3.20 19.69 7.35
N GLY A 2 2.20 19.60 6.46
CA GLY A 2 0.78 19.71 6.84
C GLY A 2 0.21 18.48 7.56
N VAL A 3 0.78 17.30 7.28
CA VAL A 3 0.45 16.03 7.98
C VAL A 3 1.51 15.77 9.06
N GLY A 4 2.78 15.69 8.68
CA GLY A 4 3.86 15.30 9.60
C GLY A 4 4.27 13.85 9.31
N ILE A 5 4.54 13.07 10.36
CA ILE A 5 4.89 11.65 10.22
C ILE A 5 3.63 10.81 10.03
N VAL A 6 3.67 9.88 9.08
CA VAL A 6 2.63 8.87 8.91
C VAL A 6 3.13 7.58 9.55
N HIS A 7 2.45 7.14 10.62
CA HIS A 7 2.72 5.83 11.21
C HIS A 7 2.00 4.74 10.42
N ASP A 8 2.53 3.52 10.48
CA ASP A 8 1.92 2.33 9.88
C ASP A 8 1.65 1.31 10.99
N LEU A 9 0.39 0.92 11.17
CA LEU A 9 -0.04 -0.06 12.15
C LEU A 9 -0.16 -1.43 11.48
N ALA A 10 0.74 -2.34 11.86
CA ALA A 10 0.70 -3.73 11.42
C ALA A 10 -0.57 -4.45 11.92
N VAL A 11 -0.93 -5.54 11.24
CA VAL A 11 -2.13 -6.36 11.53
C VAL A 11 -2.13 -6.96 12.94
N GLY A 12 -0.96 -7.32 13.46
CA GLY A 12 -0.86 -8.06 14.71
C GLY A 12 0.55 -8.09 15.28
N VAL A 13 0.73 -8.98 16.25
CA VAL A 13 1.95 -9.07 17.08
C VAL A 13 2.52 -10.48 17.03
N HIS A 14 3.77 -10.63 17.47
CA HIS A 14 4.39 -11.95 17.57
C HIS A 14 3.68 -12.80 18.67
N PRO A 15 3.45 -14.11 18.45
CA PRO A 15 2.68 -14.97 19.36
C PRO A 15 3.33 -15.12 20.74
N ALA A 16 4.66 -15.02 20.80
CA ALA A 16 5.45 -15.00 22.04
C ALA A 16 5.97 -13.60 22.42
N GLY A 17 5.30 -12.53 21.97
CA GLY A 17 5.68 -11.15 22.21
C GLY A 17 5.22 -10.59 23.56
N ALA A 18 5.59 -9.33 23.84
CA ALA A 18 5.21 -8.65 25.08
C ALA A 18 3.69 -8.45 25.21
N ASP A 19 3.00 -8.16 24.11
CA ASP A 19 1.55 -7.95 24.10
C ASP A 19 0.81 -9.23 24.42
N THR A 20 1.18 -10.36 23.80
CA THR A 20 0.55 -11.65 24.09
C THR A 20 0.90 -12.17 25.48
N TRP A 21 2.08 -11.82 26.01
CA TRP A 21 2.45 -12.14 27.39
C TRP A 21 1.67 -11.34 28.44
N SER A 22 1.49 -10.03 28.21
CA SER A 22 0.85 -9.11 29.16
C SER A 22 -0.68 -9.04 29.05
N GLN A 23 -1.24 -9.35 27.88
CA GLN A 23 -2.68 -9.26 27.58
C GLN A 23 -3.24 -10.60 27.10
N GLN A 24 -2.84 -11.71 27.74
CA GLN A 24 -3.16 -13.09 27.31
C GLN A 24 -4.64 -13.30 26.98
N GLU A 25 -5.56 -12.78 27.81
CA GLU A 25 -7.00 -12.95 27.59
C GLU A 25 -7.51 -12.26 26.32
N ALA A 26 -6.84 -11.21 25.85
CA ALA A 26 -7.25 -10.45 24.66
C ALA A 26 -6.93 -11.17 23.35
N PHE A 27 -6.07 -12.19 23.36
CA PHE A 27 -5.63 -12.91 22.17
C PHE A 27 -6.18 -14.34 22.11
N ALA A 28 -6.50 -14.80 20.90
CA ALA A 28 -6.89 -16.18 20.65
C ALA A 28 -5.65 -17.04 20.41
N HIS A 29 -5.11 -17.62 21.48
CA HIS A 29 -3.99 -18.56 21.38
C HIS A 29 -4.39 -19.83 20.61
N GLY A 30 -3.43 -20.43 19.88
CA GLY A 30 -3.67 -21.58 19.01
C GLY A 30 -4.36 -21.24 17.68
N MET A 31 -4.54 -19.95 17.40
CA MET A 31 -5.05 -19.42 16.13
C MET A 31 -4.02 -18.47 15.55
N SER A 32 -3.98 -18.41 14.22
CA SER A 32 -3.16 -17.48 13.47
C SER A 32 -4.01 -16.70 12.47
N VAL A 33 -3.69 -15.43 12.27
CA VAL A 33 -4.25 -14.61 11.20
C VAL A 33 -3.56 -14.97 9.89
N GLY A 34 -4.34 -15.00 8.82
CA GLY A 34 -3.82 -15.22 7.47
C GLY A 34 -4.71 -14.65 6.38
N ALA A 35 -4.61 -15.25 5.20
CA ALA A 35 -5.49 -14.99 4.07
C ALA A 35 -5.90 -16.31 3.40
N PRO A 36 -7.14 -16.42 2.88
CA PRO A 36 -7.53 -17.58 2.09
C PRO A 36 -6.72 -17.65 0.79
N PRO A 37 -6.72 -18.80 0.09
CA PRO A 37 -6.19 -18.89 -1.26
C PRO A 37 -6.78 -17.82 -2.19
N ASP A 38 -5.91 -17.19 -2.98
CA ASP A 38 -6.30 -16.20 -4.00
C ASP A 38 -5.52 -16.37 -5.31
N ALA A 39 -5.74 -15.48 -6.26
CA ALA A 39 -5.12 -15.52 -7.59
C ALA A 39 -3.58 -15.36 -7.55
N PHE A 40 -3.03 -14.72 -6.51
CA PHE A 40 -1.60 -14.47 -6.37
C PHE A 40 -0.91 -15.54 -5.52
N ASN A 41 -1.63 -16.11 -4.55
CA ASN A 41 -1.16 -17.19 -3.71
C ASN A 41 -2.23 -18.28 -3.55
N ALA A 42 -2.15 -19.28 -4.44
CA ALA A 42 -3.07 -20.42 -4.47
C ALA A 42 -3.02 -21.30 -3.21
N ARG A 43 -2.04 -21.13 -2.31
CA ARG A 43 -1.96 -21.86 -1.04
C ARG A 43 -2.55 -21.08 0.14
N GLY A 44 -2.97 -19.84 -0.08
CA GLY A 44 -3.29 -18.90 0.99
C GLY A 44 -2.05 -18.51 1.78
N GLN A 45 -2.26 -17.80 2.88
CA GLN A 45 -1.19 -17.28 3.73
C GLN A 45 -1.51 -17.54 5.19
N ASP A 46 -0.48 -17.89 5.96
CA ASP A 46 -0.48 -17.88 7.42
C ASP A 46 0.59 -16.89 7.86
N TRP A 47 0.21 -15.85 8.60
CA TRP A 47 1.11 -14.78 9.02
C TRP A 47 1.71 -15.02 10.42
N GLY A 48 1.31 -16.09 11.10
CA GLY A 48 1.79 -16.44 12.43
C GLY A 48 1.37 -15.46 13.54
N LEU A 49 0.33 -14.64 13.34
CA LEU A 49 -0.09 -13.60 14.27
C LEU A 49 -1.33 -14.07 15.04
N PRO A 50 -1.36 -14.10 16.38
CA PRO A 50 -2.58 -14.45 17.09
C PRO A 50 -3.62 -13.32 16.93
N PRO A 51 -4.85 -13.62 16.51
CA PRO A 51 -5.89 -12.61 16.42
C PRO A 51 -6.37 -12.18 17.80
N TRP A 52 -6.98 -11.01 17.88
CA TRP A 52 -7.75 -10.63 19.05
C TRP A 52 -9.01 -11.46 19.21
N ARG A 53 -9.44 -11.67 20.45
CA ARG A 53 -10.72 -12.27 20.77
C ARG A 53 -11.84 -11.24 20.67
N PRO A 54 -12.77 -11.32 19.69
CA PRO A 54 -13.80 -10.30 19.52
C PRO A 54 -14.72 -10.16 20.75
N ASP A 55 -14.99 -11.27 21.44
CA ASP A 55 -15.80 -11.31 22.66
C ASP A 55 -15.12 -10.57 23.82
N VAL A 56 -13.81 -10.74 23.98
CA VAL A 56 -13.02 -10.07 25.03
C VAL A 56 -12.85 -8.58 24.72
N LEU A 57 -12.64 -8.21 23.45
CA LEU A 57 -12.63 -6.80 23.06
C LEU A 57 -13.93 -6.10 23.45
N ALA A 58 -15.08 -6.70 23.14
CA ALA A 58 -16.37 -6.14 23.50
C ALA A 58 -16.56 -6.06 25.03
N ALA A 59 -16.26 -7.15 25.75
CA ALA A 59 -16.42 -7.22 27.21
C ALA A 59 -15.54 -6.23 27.98
N THR A 60 -14.39 -5.87 27.43
CA THR A 60 -13.43 -4.94 28.03
C THR A 60 -13.60 -3.49 27.55
N GLY A 61 -14.62 -3.20 26.72
CA GLY A 61 -14.82 -1.88 26.14
C GLY A 61 -13.65 -1.45 25.23
N TYR A 62 -13.10 -2.41 24.49
CA TYR A 62 -12.01 -2.27 23.52
C TYR A 62 -10.72 -1.70 24.15
N ALA A 63 -10.42 -2.05 25.40
CA ALA A 63 -9.32 -1.46 26.15
C ALA A 63 -7.96 -1.64 25.47
N ALA A 64 -7.64 -2.87 25.02
CA ALA A 64 -6.43 -3.19 24.26
C ALA A 64 -6.30 -2.29 23.00
N TYR A 65 -7.38 -2.18 22.22
CA TYR A 65 -7.40 -1.36 21.01
C TYR A 65 -7.19 0.12 21.25
N ARG A 66 -7.91 0.65 22.24
CA ARG A 66 -7.81 2.06 22.61
C ARG A 66 -6.41 2.40 23.13
N GLY A 67 -5.81 1.50 23.92
CA GLY A 67 -4.45 1.64 24.41
C GLY A 67 -3.44 1.73 23.27
N LEU A 68 -3.50 0.78 22.33
CA LEU A 68 -2.65 0.74 21.14
C LEU A 68 -2.77 2.02 20.31
N LEU A 69 -4.00 2.42 19.96
CA LEU A 69 -4.25 3.62 19.15
C LEU A 69 -3.74 4.89 19.83
N ARG A 70 -3.96 5.05 21.13
CA ARG A 70 -3.47 6.24 21.86
C ARG A 70 -1.96 6.35 21.83
N GLY A 71 -1.26 5.24 22.00
CA GLY A 71 0.21 5.21 21.91
C GLY A 71 0.70 5.63 20.52
N LEU A 72 0.12 5.04 19.47
CA LEU A 72 0.51 5.32 18.08
C LEU A 72 0.18 6.75 17.64
N LEU A 73 -1.00 7.24 17.99
CA LEU A 73 -1.53 8.51 17.52
C LEU A 73 -0.91 9.72 18.24
N ALA A 74 -0.28 9.53 19.40
CA ALA A 74 0.33 10.61 20.18
C ALA A 74 1.39 11.41 19.40
N HIS A 75 2.02 10.79 18.40
CA HIS A 75 3.08 11.40 17.59
C HIS A 75 2.84 11.29 16.08
N ALA A 76 1.63 10.92 15.66
CA ALA A 76 1.29 10.69 14.26
C ALA A 76 0.45 11.83 13.67
N GLY A 77 0.89 12.31 12.50
CA GLY A 77 0.11 13.20 11.65
C GLY A 77 -0.96 12.46 10.84
N ALA A 78 -0.64 11.22 10.44
CA ALA A 78 -1.61 10.26 9.94
C ALA A 78 -1.25 8.84 10.41
N LEU A 79 -2.23 7.95 10.40
CA LEU A 79 -2.08 6.53 10.66
C LEU A 79 -2.54 5.73 9.45
N ARG A 80 -1.66 4.93 8.86
CA ARG A 80 -2.03 3.83 7.97
C ARG A 80 -2.38 2.61 8.83
N ILE A 81 -3.52 1.98 8.54
CA ILE A 81 -3.88 0.67 9.11
C ILE A 81 -3.69 -0.37 8.02
N ASP A 82 -2.74 -1.25 8.27
CA ASP A 82 -2.50 -2.42 7.43
C ASP A 82 -3.69 -3.39 7.52
N HIS A 83 -4.09 -3.95 6.39
CA HIS A 83 -5.22 -4.86 6.28
C HIS A 83 -6.48 -4.35 7.01
N VAL A 84 -7.01 -3.19 6.62
CA VAL A 84 -8.13 -2.54 7.34
C VAL A 84 -9.39 -3.41 7.43
N MET A 85 -9.51 -4.39 6.53
CA MET A 85 -10.50 -5.46 6.58
C MET A 85 -10.53 -6.19 7.93
N GLY A 86 -9.40 -6.25 8.65
CA GLY A 86 -9.29 -6.86 9.97
C GLY A 86 -10.16 -6.20 11.05
N LEU A 87 -10.62 -4.96 10.83
CA LEU A 87 -11.62 -4.32 11.68
C LEU A 87 -13.03 -4.90 11.49
N PHE A 88 -13.25 -5.66 10.42
CA PHE A 88 -14.53 -6.27 10.05
C PHE A 88 -14.51 -7.78 10.23
N ARG A 89 -13.47 -8.43 9.72
CA ARG A 89 -13.26 -9.88 9.81
C ARG A 89 -11.80 -10.21 9.55
N LEU A 90 -11.32 -11.29 10.17
CA LEU A 90 -10.01 -11.86 9.87
C LEU A 90 -10.15 -13.32 9.49
N TRP A 91 -9.30 -13.78 8.58
CA TRP A 91 -9.16 -15.20 8.26
C TRP A 91 -8.32 -15.86 9.35
N TRP A 92 -8.94 -16.72 10.15
CA TRP A 92 -8.29 -17.44 11.24
C TRP A 92 -7.93 -18.84 10.77
N VAL A 93 -6.68 -19.21 10.96
CA VAL A 93 -6.10 -20.52 10.67
C VAL A 93 -5.77 -21.19 12.01
N PRO A 94 -6.31 -22.38 12.32
CA PRO A 94 -5.89 -23.13 13.50
C PRO A 94 -4.41 -23.51 13.41
N GLU A 95 -3.68 -23.40 14.51
CA GLU A 95 -2.26 -23.74 14.55
C GLU A 95 -1.99 -25.17 14.05
N GLY A 96 -0.98 -25.32 13.20
CA GLY A 96 -0.62 -26.61 12.58
C GLY A 96 -1.53 -27.04 11.42
N ARG A 97 -2.48 -26.21 10.99
CA ARG A 97 -3.32 -26.46 9.80
C ARG A 97 -2.89 -25.56 8.63
N PRO A 98 -3.11 -26.00 7.37
CA PRO A 98 -2.84 -25.15 6.22
C PRO A 98 -3.83 -23.96 6.14
N PRO A 99 -3.47 -22.83 5.51
CA PRO A 99 -4.36 -21.68 5.34
C PRO A 99 -5.70 -21.99 4.67
N THR A 100 -5.77 -23.06 3.87
CA THR A 100 -6.99 -23.58 3.24
C THR A 100 -8.06 -24.03 4.23
N ASP A 101 -7.66 -24.35 5.46
CA ASP A 101 -8.56 -24.84 6.51
C ASP A 101 -9.03 -23.72 7.44
N GLY A 102 -8.71 -22.46 7.13
CA GLY A 102 -9.14 -21.32 7.91
C GLY A 102 -10.61 -20.96 7.70
N THR A 103 -11.06 -19.94 8.43
CA THR A 103 -12.39 -19.35 8.25
C THR A 103 -12.40 -17.88 8.63
N TYR A 104 -13.37 -17.12 8.12
CA TYR A 104 -13.56 -15.74 8.56
C TYR A 104 -14.23 -15.68 9.93
N VAL A 105 -13.58 -15.03 10.88
CA VAL A 105 -14.16 -14.64 12.17
C VAL A 105 -14.51 -13.16 12.13
N ALA A 106 -15.76 -12.84 12.42
CA ALA A 106 -16.28 -11.49 12.38
C ALA A 106 -15.90 -10.68 13.63
N TYR A 107 -15.66 -9.39 13.41
CA TYR A 107 -15.47 -8.37 14.44
C TYR A 107 -16.65 -7.38 14.37
N ASP A 108 -16.93 -6.70 15.48
CA ASP A 108 -17.88 -5.59 15.49
C ASP A 108 -17.25 -4.36 14.81
N ALA A 109 -17.39 -4.30 13.48
CA ALA A 109 -16.81 -3.25 12.66
C ALA A 109 -17.30 -1.85 13.04
N GLU A 110 -18.55 -1.72 13.48
CA GLU A 110 -19.12 -0.43 13.85
C GLU A 110 -18.42 0.09 15.11
N ALA A 111 -18.21 -0.76 16.12
CA ALA A 111 -17.48 -0.40 17.33
C ALA A 111 -15.98 -0.19 17.07
N MET A 112 -15.33 -1.08 16.32
CA MET A 112 -13.90 -0.95 15.96
C MET A 112 -13.65 0.37 15.21
N LEU A 113 -14.43 0.66 14.17
CA LEU A 113 -14.28 1.92 13.43
C LEU A 113 -14.63 3.15 14.28
N ALA A 114 -15.63 3.07 15.16
CA ALA A 114 -15.97 4.18 16.07
C ALA A 114 -14.82 4.50 17.03
N VAL A 115 -14.19 3.47 17.61
CA VAL A 115 -13.01 3.62 18.47
C VAL A 115 -11.86 4.26 17.69
N LEU A 116 -11.57 3.76 16.49
CA LEU A 116 -10.53 4.29 15.61
C LEU A 116 -10.71 5.78 15.33
N VAL A 117 -11.88 6.17 14.81
CA VAL A 117 -12.08 7.56 14.40
C VAL A 117 -12.21 8.50 15.60
N LEU A 118 -12.69 8.02 16.75
CA LEU A 118 -12.71 8.82 17.98
C LEU A 118 -11.31 9.12 18.50
N GLU A 119 -10.43 8.11 18.58
CA GLU A 119 -9.07 8.32 19.05
C GLU A 119 -8.25 9.13 18.02
N ALA A 120 -8.45 8.90 16.71
CA ALA A 120 -7.84 9.71 15.66
C ALA A 120 -8.31 11.17 15.69
N HIS A 121 -9.60 11.42 15.91
CA HIS A 121 -10.14 12.77 16.06
C HIS A 121 -9.53 13.51 17.26
N ARG A 122 -9.41 12.83 18.40
CA ARG A 122 -8.76 13.39 19.62
C ARG A 122 -7.31 13.78 19.37
N ALA A 123 -6.59 12.96 18.60
CA ALA A 123 -5.19 13.23 18.22
C ALA A 123 -5.04 14.23 17.07
N ARG A 124 -6.13 14.57 16.36
CA ARG A 124 -6.13 15.35 15.11
C ARG A 124 -5.30 14.69 14.01
N THR A 125 -5.43 13.37 13.91
CA THR A 125 -4.66 12.52 13.00
C THR A 125 -5.56 12.00 11.88
N ALA A 126 -5.08 12.04 10.63
CA ALA A 126 -5.80 11.42 9.51
C ALA A 126 -5.63 9.89 9.54
N VAL A 127 -6.58 9.14 8.98
CA VAL A 127 -6.50 7.67 8.92
C VAL A 127 -6.59 7.21 7.47
N VAL A 128 -5.68 6.31 7.09
CA VAL A 128 -5.67 5.61 5.81
C VAL A 128 -5.84 4.11 6.10
N GLY A 129 -6.90 3.49 5.61
CA GLY A 129 -7.06 2.05 5.61
C GLY A 129 -6.46 1.45 4.33
N GLU A 130 -5.58 0.48 4.47
CA GLU A 130 -5.19 -0.35 3.33
C GLU A 130 -6.36 -1.29 3.00
N ASP A 131 -7.02 -1.01 1.88
CA ASP A 131 -8.21 -1.72 1.38
C ASP A 131 -7.97 -2.39 0.02
N LEU A 132 -6.88 -3.15 -0.07
CA LEU A 132 -6.47 -3.95 -1.23
C LEU A 132 -6.85 -5.43 -1.05
N GLY A 133 -6.70 -6.21 -2.12
CA GLY A 133 -7.03 -7.63 -2.13
C GLY A 133 -8.54 -7.91 -2.10
N THR A 134 -8.95 -8.93 -1.35
CA THR A 134 -10.34 -9.39 -1.30
C THR A 134 -11.17 -8.56 -0.30
N VAL A 135 -11.62 -7.39 -0.75
CA VAL A 135 -12.42 -6.46 0.06
C VAL A 135 -13.88 -6.91 0.09
N ALA A 136 -14.43 -7.12 1.29
CA ALA A 136 -15.84 -7.51 1.44
C ALA A 136 -16.78 -6.35 1.03
N PRO A 137 -17.97 -6.65 0.47
CA PRO A 137 -18.98 -5.62 0.18
C PRO A 137 -19.30 -4.77 1.41
N GLY A 138 -19.44 -3.45 1.24
CA GLY A 138 -19.78 -2.52 2.32
C GLY A 138 -18.58 -1.97 3.10
N VAL A 139 -17.38 -2.57 3.00
CA VAL A 139 -16.18 -2.11 3.72
C VAL A 139 -15.81 -0.69 3.28
N ARG A 140 -15.67 -0.46 1.97
CA ARG A 140 -15.26 0.85 1.43
C ARG A 140 -16.25 1.94 1.77
N GLU A 141 -17.54 1.63 1.75
CA GLU A 141 -18.63 2.53 2.14
C GLU A 141 -18.56 2.85 3.63
N ALA A 142 -18.29 1.86 4.49
CA ALA A 142 -18.16 2.06 5.92
C ALA A 142 -16.95 2.92 6.31
N LEU A 143 -15.82 2.76 5.61
CA LEU A 143 -14.64 3.61 5.75
C LEU A 143 -14.94 5.05 5.30
N ALA A 144 -15.50 5.22 4.10
CA ALA A 144 -15.80 6.51 3.52
C ALA A 144 -16.80 7.31 4.39
N ARG A 145 -17.86 6.67 4.91
CA ARG A 145 -18.83 7.31 5.83
C ARG A 145 -18.18 7.90 7.09
N ARG A 146 -17.00 7.41 7.47
CA ARG A 146 -16.28 7.81 8.68
C ARG A 146 -15.04 8.67 8.39
N GLY A 147 -14.82 9.03 7.13
CA GLY A 147 -13.67 9.82 6.70
C GLY A 147 -12.34 9.06 6.78
N VAL A 148 -12.37 7.72 6.82
CA VAL A 148 -11.15 6.91 6.68
C VAL A 148 -10.81 6.82 5.19
N LEU A 149 -9.62 7.27 4.82
CA LEU A 149 -9.14 7.25 3.45
C LEU A 149 -8.86 5.79 3.04
N GLY A 150 -9.14 5.42 1.79
CA GLY A 150 -8.69 4.14 1.21
C GLY A 150 -7.26 4.23 0.67
N THR A 151 -6.81 3.17 0.01
CA THR A 151 -5.54 3.09 -0.72
C THR A 151 -5.78 2.72 -2.17
N SER A 152 -5.20 3.47 -3.10
CA SER A 152 -5.26 3.21 -4.54
C SER A 152 -3.86 3.02 -5.09
N VAL A 153 -3.56 1.81 -5.57
CA VAL A 153 -2.25 1.45 -6.13
C VAL A 153 -2.39 1.37 -7.64
N LEU A 154 -1.58 2.13 -8.37
CA LEU A 154 -1.72 2.34 -9.81
C LEU A 154 -1.93 1.05 -10.59
N TRP A 155 -1.08 0.04 -10.38
CA TRP A 155 -1.12 -1.21 -11.13
C TRP A 155 -2.44 -2.00 -10.98
N PHE A 156 -3.24 -1.70 -9.96
CA PHE A 156 -4.51 -2.38 -9.69
C PHE A 156 -5.76 -1.57 -10.11
N GLU A 157 -5.62 -0.29 -10.42
CA GLU A 157 -6.72 0.63 -10.71
C GLU A 157 -7.19 0.51 -12.17
N ARG A 158 -7.97 -0.55 -12.41
CA ARG A 158 -8.55 -0.93 -13.71
C ARG A 158 -10.08 -1.00 -13.64
N ASP A 159 -10.73 -0.85 -14.79
CA ASP A 159 -12.19 -0.97 -14.94
C ASP A 159 -12.63 -2.44 -14.95
N TRP A 160 -12.48 -3.13 -13.80
CA TRP A 160 -12.74 -4.57 -13.67
C TRP A 160 -14.20 -4.98 -13.88
N GLU A 161 -15.15 -4.04 -13.72
CA GLU A 161 -16.57 -4.26 -14.03
C GLU A 161 -16.90 -3.96 -15.51
N GLY A 162 -15.99 -3.30 -16.21
CA GLY A 162 -16.12 -2.87 -17.61
C GLY A 162 -15.18 -3.62 -18.55
N ASP A 163 -14.30 -2.87 -19.21
CA ASP A 163 -13.41 -3.38 -20.26
C ASP A 163 -12.05 -3.88 -19.74
N GLY A 164 -11.82 -3.84 -18.43
CA GLY A 164 -10.58 -4.26 -17.78
C GLY A 164 -9.40 -3.30 -18.00
N ARG A 165 -9.60 -2.16 -18.67
CA ARG A 165 -8.50 -1.24 -19.00
C ARG A 165 -8.11 -0.36 -17.81
N PRO A 166 -6.89 0.23 -17.83
CA PRO A 166 -6.46 1.20 -16.83
C PRO A 166 -7.44 2.38 -16.69
N LEU A 167 -7.81 2.72 -15.46
CA LEU A 167 -8.72 3.83 -15.19
C LEU A 167 -8.06 5.18 -15.53
N ALA A 168 -8.82 6.09 -16.13
CA ALA A 168 -8.38 7.47 -16.31
C ALA A 168 -8.26 8.19 -14.94
N PRO A 169 -7.38 9.19 -14.77
CA PRO A 169 -7.12 9.83 -13.47
C PRO A 169 -8.39 10.34 -12.78
N GLU A 170 -9.32 10.91 -13.53
CA GLU A 170 -10.59 11.46 -13.03
C GLU A 170 -11.57 10.40 -12.51
N LYS A 171 -11.40 9.13 -12.88
CA LYS A 171 -12.21 8.01 -12.38
C LYS A 171 -11.71 7.45 -11.05
N TRP A 172 -10.50 7.83 -10.60
CA TRP A 172 -9.96 7.34 -9.35
C TRP A 172 -10.74 7.88 -8.15
N ARG A 173 -10.71 7.13 -7.05
CA ARG A 173 -11.36 7.50 -5.80
C ARG A 173 -10.72 8.79 -5.26
N ARG A 174 -11.56 9.71 -4.76
CA ARG A 174 -11.10 10.96 -4.16
C ARG A 174 -10.47 10.74 -2.78
N ASP A 175 -11.18 10.04 -1.91
CA ASP A 175 -10.80 9.90 -0.50
C ASP A 175 -9.87 8.69 -0.30
N CYS A 176 -8.68 8.78 -0.93
CA CYS A 176 -7.63 7.77 -0.81
C CYS A 176 -6.21 8.37 -0.78
N LEU A 177 -5.26 7.52 -0.38
CA LEU A 177 -3.83 7.64 -0.69
C LEU A 177 -3.55 6.93 -2.02
N ALA A 178 -3.14 7.70 -3.03
CA ALA A 178 -2.74 7.18 -4.34
C ALA A 178 -1.22 6.94 -4.39
N THR A 179 -0.79 5.72 -4.76
CA THR A 179 0.62 5.35 -4.92
C THR A 179 0.85 4.61 -6.23
N ALA A 180 2.10 4.62 -6.71
CA ALA A 180 2.50 3.78 -7.84
C ALA A 180 2.64 2.33 -7.37
N THR A 181 3.34 2.14 -6.26
CA THR A 181 3.68 0.84 -5.68
C THR A 181 3.55 0.87 -4.15
N THR A 182 3.86 -0.23 -3.48
CA THR A 182 3.96 -0.39 -2.02
C THR A 182 5.26 -1.12 -1.66
N HIS A 183 5.53 -1.31 -0.38
CA HIS A 183 6.70 -2.07 0.07
C HIS A 183 6.63 -3.57 -0.25
N ASP A 184 5.44 -4.09 -0.52
CA ASP A 184 5.18 -5.50 -0.89
C ASP A 184 5.21 -5.75 -2.41
N LEU A 185 5.31 -4.67 -3.19
CA LEU A 185 5.27 -4.72 -4.64
C LEU A 185 6.65 -4.39 -5.22
N PRO A 186 6.90 -4.77 -6.49
CA PRO A 186 8.08 -4.30 -7.21
C PRO A 186 8.18 -2.78 -7.18
N SER A 187 9.40 -2.25 -7.19
CA SER A 187 9.56 -0.81 -7.43
C SER A 187 8.98 -0.43 -8.80
N THR A 188 8.64 0.84 -8.98
CA THR A 188 8.05 1.31 -10.24
C THR A 188 8.97 1.00 -11.41
N ALA A 189 10.29 1.17 -11.21
CA ALA A 189 11.32 0.81 -12.16
C ALA A 189 11.28 -0.69 -12.55
N ALA A 190 11.25 -1.58 -11.56
CA ALA A 190 11.23 -3.03 -11.78
C ALA A 190 9.93 -3.54 -12.41
N ARG A 191 8.82 -2.83 -12.19
CA ARG A 191 7.56 -3.08 -12.91
C ARG A 191 7.69 -2.70 -14.39
N LEU A 192 8.23 -1.51 -14.67
CA LEU A 192 8.39 -1.00 -16.03
C LEU A 192 9.39 -1.81 -16.88
N THR A 193 10.42 -2.38 -16.26
CA THR A 193 11.43 -3.22 -16.94
C THR A 193 11.07 -4.71 -17.00
N GLY A 194 10.09 -5.17 -16.20
CA GLY A 194 9.76 -6.58 -16.05
C GLY A 194 10.72 -7.39 -15.17
N ASP A 195 11.76 -6.77 -14.60
CA ASP A 195 12.81 -7.45 -13.81
C ASP A 195 12.24 -8.28 -12.63
N HIS A 196 11.11 -7.84 -12.09
CA HIS A 196 10.43 -8.50 -10.99
C HIS A 196 9.87 -9.90 -11.36
N VAL A 197 9.46 -10.13 -12.59
CA VAL A 197 8.98 -11.45 -13.06
C VAL A 197 10.14 -12.43 -13.07
N THR A 198 11.30 -12.01 -13.61
CA THR A 198 12.51 -12.83 -13.60
C THR A 198 12.99 -13.12 -12.18
N LEU A 199 12.90 -12.15 -11.27
CA LEU A 199 13.22 -12.37 -9.85
C LEU A 199 12.32 -13.44 -9.23
N ARG A 200 11.00 -13.34 -9.41
CA ARG A 200 10.03 -14.33 -8.90
C ARG A 200 10.27 -15.72 -9.50
N HIS A 201 10.62 -15.80 -10.79
CA HIS A 201 10.98 -17.05 -11.44
C HIS A 201 12.22 -17.71 -10.82
N ARG A 202 13.30 -16.95 -10.63
CA ARG A 202 14.56 -17.45 -10.04
C ARG A 202 14.35 -18.01 -8.63
N LEU A 203 13.36 -17.47 -7.91
CA LEU A 203 13.01 -17.91 -6.56
C LEU A 203 11.94 -19.01 -6.53
N GLY A 204 11.50 -19.51 -7.70
CA GLY A 204 10.50 -20.59 -7.78
C GLY A 204 9.10 -20.18 -7.35
N LEU A 205 8.74 -18.90 -7.46
CA LEU A 205 7.46 -18.35 -7.01
C LEU A 205 6.38 -18.27 -8.09
N LEU A 206 6.72 -18.61 -9.34
CA LEU A 206 5.75 -18.61 -10.44
C LEU A 206 5.01 -19.95 -10.49
N THR A 207 3.70 -19.89 -10.71
CA THR A 207 2.85 -21.07 -10.93
C THR A 207 2.70 -21.42 -12.41
N ARG A 208 3.00 -20.47 -13.30
CA ARG A 208 2.99 -20.61 -14.76
C ARG A 208 4.39 -20.52 -15.34
N SER A 209 4.52 -20.71 -16.65
CA SER A 209 5.83 -20.59 -17.30
C SER A 209 6.35 -19.15 -17.28
N LEU A 210 7.68 -18.98 -17.30
CA LEU A 210 8.30 -17.65 -17.35
C LEU A 210 7.84 -16.85 -18.57
N GLU A 211 7.68 -17.51 -19.72
CA GLU A 211 7.27 -16.86 -20.97
C GLU A 211 5.85 -16.30 -20.90
N GLU A 212 4.91 -17.07 -20.34
CA GLU A 212 3.53 -16.61 -20.13
C GLU A 212 3.48 -15.41 -19.19
N GLU A 213 4.19 -15.48 -18.07
CA GLU A 213 4.22 -14.41 -17.05
C GLU A 213 4.87 -13.13 -17.60
N LEU A 214 5.98 -13.24 -18.35
CA LEU A 214 6.60 -12.09 -19.01
C LEU A 214 5.69 -11.47 -20.07
N THR A 215 4.97 -12.28 -20.83
CA THR A 215 4.06 -11.79 -21.89
C THR A 215 2.88 -11.04 -21.29
N GLU A 216 2.28 -11.57 -20.23
CA GLU A 216 1.17 -10.90 -19.53
C GLU A 216 1.63 -9.61 -18.86
N ASP A 217 2.79 -9.64 -18.20
CA ASP A 217 3.38 -8.46 -17.55
C ASP A 217 3.71 -7.34 -18.53
N ALA A 218 4.31 -7.68 -19.68
CA ALA A 218 4.60 -6.74 -20.75
C ALA A 218 3.32 -6.15 -21.35
N THR A 219 2.27 -6.96 -21.49
CA THR A 219 0.96 -6.50 -21.98
C THR A 219 0.33 -5.51 -21.00
N ASP A 220 0.27 -5.85 -19.71
CA ASP A 220 -0.27 -4.98 -18.66
C ASP A 220 0.49 -3.64 -18.60
N THR A 221 1.82 -3.70 -18.63
CA THR A 221 2.69 -2.51 -18.61
C THR A 221 2.50 -1.66 -19.86
N ALA A 222 2.38 -2.27 -21.05
CA ALA A 222 2.15 -1.55 -22.31
C ALA A 222 0.81 -0.81 -22.32
N GLU A 223 -0.24 -1.36 -21.72
CA GLU A 223 -1.54 -0.68 -21.59
C GLU A 223 -1.46 0.60 -20.73
N TRP A 224 -0.73 0.53 -19.61
CA TRP A 224 -0.48 1.70 -18.77
C TRP A 224 0.36 2.76 -19.50
N LEU A 225 1.44 2.35 -20.16
CA LEU A 225 2.27 3.27 -20.96
C LEU A 225 1.47 3.92 -22.10
N ALA A 226 0.61 3.17 -22.79
CA ALA A 226 -0.28 3.71 -23.82
C ALA A 226 -1.26 4.75 -23.25
N LEU A 227 -1.79 4.52 -22.03
CA LEU A 227 -2.63 5.51 -21.34
C LEU A 227 -1.83 6.78 -21.02
N LEU A 228 -0.62 6.65 -20.47
CA LEU A 228 0.26 7.78 -20.15
C LEU A 228 0.62 8.59 -21.40
N ALA A 229 0.95 7.91 -22.51
CA ALA A 229 1.23 8.53 -23.79
C ALA A 229 0.00 9.29 -24.34
N ARG A 230 -1.19 8.67 -24.32
CA ARG A 230 -2.45 9.31 -24.74
C ARG A 230 -2.77 10.56 -23.91
N LEU A 231 -2.43 10.55 -22.62
CA LEU A 231 -2.57 11.70 -21.73
C LEU A 231 -1.44 12.74 -21.87
N ARG A 232 -0.48 12.52 -22.77
CA ARG A 232 0.70 13.35 -23.02
C ARG A 232 1.58 13.52 -21.78
N MET A 233 1.77 12.43 -21.03
CA MET A 233 2.57 12.41 -19.80
C MET A 233 4.02 11.93 -19.98
N LEU A 234 4.40 11.53 -21.21
CA LEU A 234 5.74 11.09 -21.62
C LEU A 234 6.37 12.07 -22.63
N PRO A 235 6.61 13.36 -22.28
CA PRO A 235 7.21 14.33 -23.20
C PRO A 235 8.65 13.98 -23.61
N GLU A 236 9.35 13.16 -22.82
CA GLU A 236 10.71 12.69 -23.10
C GLU A 236 10.76 11.55 -24.13
N GLY A 237 9.60 10.98 -24.50
CA GLY A 237 9.49 9.81 -25.37
C GLY A 237 9.41 8.48 -24.63
N ASP A 238 9.23 7.41 -25.38
CA ASP A 238 9.14 6.05 -24.87
C ASP A 238 10.55 5.44 -24.69
N GLY A 239 10.67 4.44 -23.82
CA GLY A 239 11.91 3.65 -23.65
C GLY A 239 12.90 4.17 -22.61
N ASP A 240 12.64 5.33 -21.99
CA ASP A 240 13.36 5.79 -20.80
C ASP A 240 12.57 5.45 -19.53
N GLU A 241 13.14 4.57 -18.70
CA GLU A 241 12.56 4.15 -17.42
C GLU A 241 12.34 5.34 -16.47
N GLU A 242 13.28 6.28 -16.39
CA GLU A 242 13.17 7.42 -15.48
C GLU A 242 12.04 8.36 -15.92
N ALA A 243 11.93 8.60 -17.24
CA ALA A 243 10.83 9.36 -17.81
C ALA A 243 9.48 8.69 -17.55
N ALA A 244 9.40 7.36 -17.66
CA ALA A 244 8.20 6.59 -17.38
C ALA A 244 7.80 6.67 -15.88
N VAL A 245 8.76 6.58 -14.96
CA VAL A 245 8.51 6.84 -13.52
C VAL A 245 7.97 8.24 -13.29
N ARG A 246 8.56 9.27 -13.92
CA ARG A 246 8.02 10.64 -13.83
C ARG A 246 6.61 10.73 -14.41
N ALA A 247 6.30 10.03 -15.50
CA ALA A 247 4.97 9.99 -16.09
C ALA A 247 3.93 9.35 -15.16
N VAL A 248 4.29 8.27 -14.47
CA VAL A 248 3.49 7.64 -13.40
C VAL A 248 3.17 8.67 -12.31
N HIS A 249 4.15 9.43 -11.82
CA HIS A 249 3.89 10.45 -10.80
C HIS A 249 3.11 11.68 -11.32
N ARG A 250 3.26 12.06 -12.60
CA ARG A 250 2.39 13.05 -13.26
C ARG A 250 0.94 12.57 -13.27
N PHE A 251 0.72 11.28 -13.53
CA PHE A 251 -0.59 10.65 -13.50
C PHE A 251 -1.20 10.69 -12.10
N LEU A 252 -0.48 10.22 -11.08
CA LEU A 252 -0.98 10.21 -9.70
C LEU A 252 -1.37 11.61 -9.23
N ARG A 253 -0.58 12.63 -9.56
CA ARG A 253 -0.87 14.03 -9.25
C ARG A 253 -2.14 14.57 -9.94
N ARG A 254 -2.56 13.97 -11.06
CA ARG A 254 -3.77 14.36 -11.79
C ARG A 254 -5.04 13.71 -11.24
N THR A 255 -4.90 12.64 -10.45
CA THR A 255 -6.04 12.00 -9.78
C THR A 255 -6.68 12.95 -8.76
N PRO A 256 -7.96 12.75 -8.38
CA PRO A 256 -8.60 13.51 -7.32
C PRO A 256 -8.17 13.06 -5.90
N ALA A 257 -7.20 12.15 -5.77
CA ALA A 257 -6.78 11.60 -4.48
C ALA A 257 -6.37 12.70 -3.48
N ARG A 258 -6.73 12.53 -2.21
CA ARG A 258 -6.37 13.46 -1.14
C ARG A 258 -4.87 13.49 -0.86
N MET A 259 -4.21 12.35 -1.07
CA MET A 259 -2.78 12.17 -0.82
C MET A 259 -2.15 11.41 -1.98
N THR A 260 -0.92 11.78 -2.32
CA THR A 260 -0.08 11.03 -3.26
C THR A 260 1.18 10.58 -2.52
N GLY A 261 1.47 9.29 -2.54
CA GLY A 261 2.70 8.73 -2.01
C GLY A 261 3.79 8.65 -3.07
N VAL A 262 5.03 8.91 -2.66
CA VAL A 262 6.23 8.70 -3.47
C VAL A 262 7.02 7.59 -2.84
N TRP A 263 7.33 6.56 -3.62
CA TRP A 263 8.22 5.50 -3.18
C TRP A 263 9.65 6.02 -3.24
N LEU A 264 10.30 6.18 -2.08
CA LEU A 264 11.62 6.81 -2.00
C LEU A 264 12.66 6.14 -2.93
N PRO A 265 12.71 4.80 -3.07
CA PRO A 265 13.59 4.14 -4.04
C PRO A 265 13.43 4.60 -5.50
N ASP A 266 12.25 5.05 -5.93
CA ASP A 266 12.05 5.58 -7.28
C ASP A 266 12.86 6.89 -7.53
N THR A 267 13.27 7.59 -6.47
CA THR A 267 14.07 8.83 -6.54
C THR A 267 15.56 8.58 -6.85
N VAL A 268 16.02 7.34 -6.72
CA VAL A 268 17.40 6.93 -6.98
C VAL A 268 17.50 5.74 -7.94
N GLY A 269 16.36 5.17 -8.35
CA GLY A 269 16.30 4.13 -9.37
C GLY A 269 16.57 2.72 -8.83
N ASP A 270 16.41 2.49 -7.53
CA ASP A 270 16.54 1.15 -6.96
C ASP A 270 15.43 0.24 -7.51
N ARG A 271 15.86 -0.89 -8.10
CA ARG A 271 14.95 -1.87 -8.71
C ARG A 271 14.60 -3.02 -7.77
N ARG A 272 15.23 -3.07 -6.59
CA ARG A 272 15.08 -4.20 -5.67
C ARG A 272 13.84 -3.97 -4.79
N PRO A 273 12.88 -4.92 -4.73
CA PRO A 273 11.76 -4.81 -3.82
C PRO A 273 12.22 -4.90 -2.35
N GLN A 274 11.59 -4.17 -1.44
CA GLN A 274 11.94 -4.25 -0.02
C GLN A 274 11.45 -5.55 0.63
N ASN A 275 10.28 -6.00 0.20
CA ASN A 275 9.67 -7.26 0.61
C ASN A 275 9.16 -8.00 -0.63
N LEU A 276 9.27 -9.32 -0.61
CA LEU A 276 8.72 -10.22 -1.62
C LEU A 276 7.74 -11.18 -0.93
N PRO A 277 6.43 -10.89 -0.95
CA PRO A 277 5.42 -11.72 -0.29
C PRO A 277 5.52 -13.20 -0.70
N GLY A 278 5.32 -14.09 0.28
CA GLY A 278 5.46 -15.53 0.09
C GLY A 278 6.90 -16.06 0.19
N THR A 279 7.86 -15.23 0.62
CA THR A 279 9.23 -15.67 0.92
C THR A 279 9.59 -15.46 2.39
N TRP A 280 10.51 -16.28 2.89
CA TRP A 280 11.11 -16.19 4.22
C TRP A 280 12.63 -16.00 4.12
N ASP A 281 13.36 -17.04 3.69
CA ASP A 281 14.83 -17.08 3.60
C ASP A 281 15.32 -16.96 2.16
N GLN A 282 14.42 -17.08 1.19
CA GLN A 282 14.72 -17.02 -0.24
C GLN A 282 15.09 -15.61 -0.71
N TYR A 283 14.63 -14.57 0.01
CA TYR A 283 14.91 -13.17 -0.30
C TYR A 283 15.25 -12.39 0.99
N PRO A 284 16.17 -11.41 0.95
CA PRO A 284 16.53 -10.61 2.12
C PRO A 284 15.47 -9.55 2.47
N ASN A 285 14.22 -9.99 2.69
CA ASN A 285 13.10 -9.13 3.07
C ASN A 285 13.48 -8.24 4.25
N TRP A 286 13.14 -6.95 4.15
CA TRP A 286 13.33 -5.94 5.22
C TRP A 286 14.79 -5.67 5.60
N ARG A 287 15.76 -6.16 4.83
CA ARG A 287 17.21 -6.02 5.11
C ARG A 287 17.94 -5.18 4.09
N LEU A 288 17.27 -4.78 3.01
CA LEU A 288 17.91 -4.01 1.96
C LEU A 288 17.96 -2.52 2.34
N PRO A 289 19.14 -1.88 2.27
CA PRO A 289 19.22 -0.43 2.27
C PRO A 289 18.78 0.09 0.90
N ILE A 290 18.33 1.34 0.84
CA ILE A 290 18.11 2.03 -0.44
C ILE A 290 19.43 2.11 -1.19
N ALA A 291 19.43 1.77 -2.48
CA ALA A 291 20.60 1.80 -3.34
C ALA A 291 20.37 2.52 -4.66
N ASP A 292 21.46 2.75 -5.38
CA ASP A 292 21.47 3.14 -6.79
C ASP A 292 20.99 1.97 -7.69
N PRO A 293 20.85 2.18 -9.02
CA PRO A 293 20.41 1.14 -9.96
C PRO A 293 21.33 -0.08 -10.03
N GLU A 294 22.61 0.08 -9.69
CA GLU A 294 23.63 -0.97 -9.63
C GLU A 294 23.60 -1.76 -8.30
N GLY A 295 22.85 -1.29 -7.31
CA GLY A 295 22.66 -1.93 -6.01
C GLY A 295 23.64 -1.48 -4.93
N HIS A 296 24.39 -0.39 -5.13
CA HIS A 296 25.24 0.22 -4.10
C HIS A 296 24.41 1.09 -3.14
N PRO A 297 24.48 0.85 -1.82
CA PRO A 297 23.73 1.64 -0.84
C PRO A 297 24.02 3.13 -0.96
N VAL A 298 22.98 3.96 -0.85
CA VAL A 298 23.08 5.42 -0.90
C VAL A 298 22.72 6.04 0.45
N THR A 299 23.47 7.07 0.83
CA THR A 299 23.25 7.88 2.02
C THR A 299 22.10 8.87 1.83
N LEU A 300 21.62 9.47 2.92
CA LEU A 300 20.58 10.51 2.84
C LEU A 300 21.07 11.74 2.07
N GLU A 301 22.34 12.13 2.26
CA GLU A 301 23.00 13.22 1.56
C GLU A 301 23.04 12.96 0.05
N GLU A 302 23.37 11.73 -0.36
CA GLU A 302 23.36 11.34 -1.78
C GLU A 302 21.95 11.31 -2.37
N ILE A 303 20.96 10.76 -1.64
CA ILE A 303 19.55 10.78 -2.06
C ILE A 303 19.09 12.24 -2.25
N THR A 304 19.34 13.12 -1.29
CA THR A 304 18.91 14.52 -1.36
C THR A 304 19.65 15.34 -2.42
N ALA A 305 20.85 14.92 -2.82
CA ALA A 305 21.59 15.51 -3.94
C ALA A 305 21.20 14.93 -5.31
N SER A 306 20.47 13.81 -5.36
CA SER A 306 20.14 13.07 -6.59
C SER A 306 19.44 13.97 -7.63
N PRO A 307 19.98 14.08 -8.86
CA PRO A 307 19.29 14.74 -9.97
C PRO A 307 17.94 14.10 -10.27
N ARG A 308 17.83 12.77 -10.14
CA ARG A 308 16.59 12.01 -10.33
C ARG A 308 15.54 12.36 -9.29
N LEU A 309 15.93 12.51 -8.02
CA LEU A 309 15.05 13.02 -6.96
C LEU A 309 14.52 14.41 -7.32
N HIS A 310 15.41 15.33 -7.69
CA HIS A 310 15.03 16.69 -8.03
C HIS A 310 14.07 16.73 -9.23
N ALA A 311 14.37 15.98 -10.29
CA ALA A 311 13.53 15.87 -11.47
C ALA A 311 12.13 15.32 -11.13
N LEU A 312 12.05 14.33 -10.24
CA LEU A 312 10.77 13.79 -9.77
C LEU A 312 10.01 14.79 -8.88
N MET A 313 10.69 15.52 -8.00
CA MET A 313 10.05 16.52 -7.15
C MET A 313 9.52 17.72 -7.96
N GLU A 314 10.14 18.10 -9.08
CA GLU A 314 9.59 19.11 -10.01
C GLU A 314 8.22 18.70 -10.57
N VAL A 315 7.99 17.41 -10.83
CA VAL A 315 6.68 16.89 -11.26
C VAL A 315 5.60 17.16 -10.21
N LEU A 316 5.97 17.01 -8.93
CA LEU A 316 5.04 17.09 -7.81
C LEU A 316 4.84 18.51 -7.27
N ARG A 317 5.75 19.44 -7.60
CA ARG A 317 5.64 20.83 -7.19
C ARG A 317 4.27 21.41 -7.55
N PRO A 318 3.59 22.11 -6.62
CA PRO A 318 2.36 22.82 -6.94
C PRO A 318 2.64 23.80 -8.09
N ARG A 319 1.81 23.80 -9.14
CA ARG A 319 1.90 24.89 -10.12
C ARG A 319 1.54 26.15 -9.36
N LYS A 320 2.46 27.13 -9.30
CA LYS A 320 2.09 28.47 -8.84
C LYS A 320 0.85 28.88 -9.66
N PRO A 321 -0.23 29.38 -9.04
CA PRO A 321 -1.29 29.99 -9.81
C PRO A 321 -0.63 31.01 -10.73
N HIS A 322 -0.90 30.94 -12.03
CA HIS A 322 -0.54 32.02 -12.93
C HIS A 322 -1.32 33.24 -12.43
N THR A 323 -0.73 34.04 -11.56
CA THR A 323 -1.16 35.42 -11.40
C THR A 323 -0.87 36.05 -12.75
N ALA A 324 -1.93 36.34 -13.50
CA ALA A 324 -1.83 37.17 -14.69
C ALA A 324 -0.97 38.40 -14.32
N PRO A 325 -0.03 38.82 -15.18
CA PRO A 325 0.77 40.00 -14.90
C PRO A 325 -0.16 41.18 -14.59
N PRO A 326 0.13 41.99 -13.57
CA PRO A 326 -0.69 43.15 -13.23
C PRO A 326 -0.62 44.13 -14.41
N GLY A 327 -1.65 44.12 -15.26
CA GLY A 327 -1.67 44.95 -16.48
C GLY A 327 -2.80 44.64 -17.45
N GLU A 328 -3.41 43.46 -17.43
CA GLU A 328 -4.57 43.14 -18.27
C GLU A 328 -5.89 43.24 -17.50
N ARG A 329 -6.16 44.44 -16.97
CA ARG A 329 -7.54 44.93 -16.90
C ARG A 329 -7.64 46.07 -17.89
N ARG A 330 -8.08 45.75 -19.11
CA ARG A 330 -8.52 46.74 -20.08
C ARG A 330 -10.03 47.00 -19.90
N PRO A 331 -10.47 48.23 -20.19
CA PRO A 331 -11.59 48.92 -19.54
C PRO A 331 -12.98 48.34 -19.81
#